data_AF-A0A0Q8RXU9-F1
#
_entry.id   AF-A0A0Q8RXU9-F1
#
_cell.length_a   1.000
_cell.length_b   1.000
_cell.length_c   1.000
_cell.angle_alpha   90.00
_cell.angle_beta   90.00
_cell.angle_gamma   90.00
#
_symmetry.space_group_name_H-M   'P 1'
#
loop_
_entity.id
_entity.type
_entity.pdbx_description
1 polymer ?
#
loop_
_entity_poly.entity_id
_entity_poly.type
_entity_poly.pdbx_seq_one_letter_code
_entity_poly.pdbx_strand_id
1 'polypeptide(L)'
;MSRVPRFIGYAFMATAAILAAVMRKEGVETVGRLPAVAVALFLGMVGVMLVFTDLMVRGLYAQVGAARQAQPDQEKSDDDED
;
A
#
# COMPACT_ATOMS: atom_id res chain seq x y z
N MET A 1 -2.81 13.21 2.00
CA MET A 1 -2.57 12.00 1.16
C MET A 1 -3.86 11.27 0.84
N SER A 2 -4.09 10.97 -0.43
CA SER A 2 -5.13 10.01 -0.86
C SER A 2 -4.91 8.63 -0.22
N ARG A 3 -5.98 7.95 0.21
CA ARG A 3 -5.95 6.56 0.73
C ARG A 3 -6.23 5.53 -0.37
N VAL A 4 -6.44 5.99 -1.60
CA VAL A 4 -6.86 5.17 -2.75
C VAL A 4 -5.92 4.00 -3.05
N PRO A 5 -4.58 4.14 -3.06
CA PRO A 5 -3.68 3.02 -3.36
C PRO A 5 -3.87 1.85 -2.39
N ARG A 6 -4.09 2.17 -1.11
CA ARG A 6 -4.32 1.18 -0.06
C ARG A 6 -5.65 0.44 -0.23
N PHE A 7 -6.71 1.16 -0.56
CA PHE A 7 -8.01 0.55 -0.81
C PHE A 7 -7.98 -0.39 -2.01
N ILE A 8 -7.30 0.00 -3.09
CA ILE A 8 -7.09 -0.87 -4.26
C ILE A 8 -6.29 -2.11 -3.84
N GLY A 9 -5.23 -1.94 -3.04
CA GLY A 9 -4.44 -3.06 -2.53
C GLY A 9 -5.27 -4.05 -1.69
N TYR A 10 -6.14 -3.55 -0.81
CA TYR A 10 -7.07 -4.41 -0.06
C TYR A 10 -8.10 -5.09 -0.96
N ALA A 11 -8.61 -4.42 -1.98
CA ALA A 11 -9.53 -5.03 -2.94
C ALA A 11 -8.86 -6.19 -3.70
N PHE A 12 -7.59 -6.04 -4.09
CA PHE A 12 -6.81 -7.11 -4.73
C PHE A 12 -6.57 -8.28 -3.78
N MET A 13 -6.23 -8.02 -2.52
CA MET A 13 -6.08 -9.07 -1.50
C MET A 13 -7.41 -9.81 -1.24
N ALA A 14 -8.52 -9.08 -1.13
CA ALA A 14 -9.84 -9.67 -0.94
C ALA A 14 -10.22 -10.54 -2.14
N THR A 15 -10.00 -10.05 -3.36
CA THR A 15 -10.24 -10.81 -4.60
C THR A 15 -9.38 -12.08 -4.64
N ALA A 16 -8.08 -11.98 -4.29
CA ALA A 16 -7.20 -13.14 -4.23
C ALA A 16 -7.66 -14.19 -3.21
N ALA A 17 -8.09 -13.74 -2.02
CA ALA A 17 -8.60 -14.62 -0.97
C ALA A 17 -9.89 -15.33 -1.40
N ILE A 18 -10.82 -14.59 -2.04
CA ILE A 18 -12.05 -15.16 -2.59
C ILE A 18 -11.72 -16.18 -3.67
N LEU A 19 -10.81 -15.86 -4.60
CA LEU A 19 -10.36 -16.78 -5.64
C LEU A 19 -9.84 -18.07 -5.03
N ALA A 20 -8.93 -17.98 -4.06
CA ALA A 20 -8.36 -19.13 -3.37
C ALA A 20 -9.42 -19.98 -2.67
N ALA A 21 -10.41 -19.34 -2.03
CA ALA A 21 -11.52 -20.03 -1.36
C ALA A 21 -12.41 -20.80 -2.35
N VAL A 22 -12.74 -20.19 -3.49
CA VAL A 22 -13.54 -20.84 -4.55
C VAL A 22 -12.78 -22.03 -5.15
N MET A 23 -11.48 -21.88 -5.41
CA MET A 23 -10.64 -22.97 -5.94
C MET A 23 -10.57 -24.18 -5.01
N ARG A 24 -10.56 -23.93 -3.69
CA ARG A 24 -10.58 -25.00 -2.69
C ARG A 24 -11.87 -25.83 -2.76
N LYS A 25 -12.99 -25.20 -3.12
CA LYS A 25 -14.31 -25.82 -3.11
C LYS A 25 -14.64 -26.57 -4.41
N GLU A 26 -14.30 -25.99 -5.56
CA GLU A 26 -14.82 -26.46 -6.86
C GLU A 26 -13.74 -26.93 -7.84
N GLY A 27 -12.47 -26.95 -7.45
CA GLY A 27 -11.44 -27.67 -8.20
C GLY A 27 -11.24 -27.21 -9.66
N VAL A 28 -11.53 -25.94 -10.01
CA VAL A 28 -11.25 -25.28 -11.31
C VAL A 28 -11.20 -26.23 -12.52
N GLU A 29 -12.33 -26.85 -12.83
CA GLU A 29 -12.43 -27.87 -13.88
C GLU A 29 -12.16 -27.32 -15.30
N THR A 30 -12.30 -26.00 -15.50
CA THR A 30 -12.21 -25.36 -16.83
C THR A 30 -10.86 -24.70 -17.14
N VAL A 31 -10.16 -24.17 -16.13
CA VAL A 31 -8.89 -23.43 -16.31
C VAL A 31 -7.68 -24.22 -15.79
N GLY A 32 -7.90 -25.24 -14.96
CA GLY A 32 -6.85 -26.01 -14.31
C GLY A 32 -6.29 -25.32 -13.06
N ARG A 33 -5.95 -26.10 -12.04
CA ARG A 33 -5.51 -25.59 -10.71
C ARG A 33 -4.31 -24.65 -10.78
N LEU A 34 -3.35 -24.94 -11.67
CA LEU A 34 -2.05 -24.26 -11.71
C LEU A 34 -2.13 -22.79 -12.17
N PRO A 35 -2.69 -22.46 -13.35
CA PRO A 35 -2.87 -21.05 -13.76
C PRO A 35 -3.78 -20.27 -12.82
N ALA A 36 -4.77 -20.94 -12.23
CA ALA A 36 -5.69 -20.35 -11.28
C ALA A 36 -4.96 -19.90 -9.99
N VAL A 37 -4.12 -20.76 -9.42
CA VAL A 37 -3.26 -20.42 -8.28
C VAL A 37 -2.29 -19.30 -8.63
N ALA A 38 -1.70 -19.31 -9.83
CA ALA A 38 -0.78 -18.26 -10.27
C ALA A 38 -1.46 -16.88 -10.28
N VAL A 39 -2.69 -16.78 -10.80
CA VAL A 39 -3.47 -15.53 -10.79
C VAL A 39 -3.77 -15.07 -9.37
N ALA A 40 -4.18 -15.99 -8.48
CA ALA A 40 -4.46 -15.64 -7.09
C ALA A 40 -3.21 -15.10 -6.37
N LEU A 41 -2.06 -15.76 -6.54
CA LEU A 41 -0.79 -15.32 -5.95
C LEU A 41 -0.33 -13.99 -6.54
N PHE A 42 -0.46 -13.79 -7.85
CA PHE A 42 -0.11 -12.54 -8.50
C PHE A 42 -0.96 -11.37 -7.98
N LEU A 43 -2.29 -11.53 -7.93
CA LEU A 43 -3.19 -10.52 -7.36
C LEU A 43 -2.84 -10.23 -5.89
N GLY A 44 -2.59 -11.27 -5.09
CA GLY A 44 -2.17 -11.12 -3.70
C GLY A 44 -0.87 -10.32 -3.58
N MET A 45 0.14 -10.66 -4.38
CA MET A 45 1.42 -9.96 -4.39
C MET A 45 1.26 -8.48 -4.74
N VAL A 46 0.54 -8.17 -5.83
CA VAL A 46 0.31 -6.76 -6.24
C VAL A 46 -0.47 -6.01 -5.15
N GLY A 47 -1.50 -6.64 -4.58
CA GLY A 47 -2.28 -6.05 -3.48
C GLY A 47 -1.42 -5.70 -2.28
N VAL A 48 -0.55 -6.61 -1.85
CA VAL A 48 0.42 -6.40 -0.76
C VAL A 48 1.37 -5.26 -1.11
N MET A 49 1.95 -5.24 -2.31
CA MET A 49 2.85 -4.17 -2.72
C MET A 49 2.19 -2.80 -2.64
N LEU A 50 0.96 -2.65 -3.15
CA LEU A 50 0.25 -1.37 -3.10
C LEU A 50 0.02 -0.86 -1.68
N VAL A 51 -0.40 -1.74 -0.76
CA VAL A 51 -0.59 -1.36 0.65
C VAL A 51 0.74 -1.00 1.29
N PHE A 52 1.77 -1.81 1.06
CA PHE A 52 3.08 -1.59 1.69
C PHE A 52 3.73 -0.30 1.20
N THR A 53 3.66 -0.01 -0.10
CA THR A 53 4.17 1.24 -0.69
C THR A 53 3.42 2.46 -0.15
N ASP A 54 2.08 2.44 -0.05
CA ASP A 54 1.33 3.56 0.54
C ASP A 54 1.71 3.82 2.00
N LEU A 55 1.87 2.74 2.79
CA LEU A 55 2.27 2.85 4.20
C LEU A 55 3.71 3.34 4.36
N MET A 56 4.65 2.82 3.57
CA MET A 56 6.05 3.25 3.61
C MET A 56 6.19 4.72 3.25
N VAL A 57 5.54 5.15 2.17
CA VAL A 57 5.55 6.54 1.72
C VAL A 57 4.94 7.45 2.78
N ARG A 58 3.77 7.11 3.34
CA ARG A 58 3.18 7.89 4.44
C ARG A 58 4.03 7.92 5.70
N GLY A 59 4.64 6.79 6.05
CA GLY A 59 5.55 6.69 7.20
C GLY A 59 6.73 7.64 7.04
N LEU A 60 7.35 7.65 5.84
CA LEU A 60 8.44 8.56 5.52
C LEU A 60 7.99 10.02 5.61
N TYR A 61 6.85 10.39 5.01
CA TYR A 61 6.34 11.75 5.10
C TYR A 61 6.01 12.20 6.52
N ALA A 62 5.49 11.29 7.36
CA ALA A 62 5.22 11.59 8.76
C ALA A 62 6.51 11.84 9.56
N GLN A 63 7.54 11.02 9.33
CA GLN A 63 8.85 11.20 9.95
C GLN A 63 9.55 12.48 9.49
N VAL A 64 9.52 12.79 8.18
CA VAL A 64 10.06 14.03 7.63
C VAL A 64 9.33 15.25 8.18
N GLY A 65 7.99 15.20 8.27
CA GLY A 65 7.19 16.29 8.85
C GLY A 65 7.53 16.55 10.31
N ALA A 66 7.65 15.48 11.11
CA ALA A 66 8.06 15.59 12.51
C ALA A 66 9.49 16.14 12.67
N ALA A 67 10.42 15.71 11.82
CA ALA A 67 11.79 16.23 11.82
C ALA A 67 11.85 17.73 11.46
N ARG A 68 11.05 18.17 10.48
CA ARG A 68 10.93 19.60 10.13
C ARG A 68 10.29 20.44 11.23
N GLN A 69 9.33 19.91 11.98
CA GLN A 69 8.77 20.63 13.14
C GLN A 69 9.70 20.64 14.36
N ALA A 70 10.56 19.63 14.49
CA ALA A 70 11.57 19.55 15.56
C ALA A 70 12.77 20.49 15.32
N GLN A 71 12.97 20.97 14.09
CA GLN A 71 13.84 22.10 13.76
C GLN A 71 12.95 23.33 13.52
N PRO A 72 12.50 24.05 14.57
CA PRO A 72 11.90 25.36 14.35
C PRO A 72 12.97 26.24 13.70
N ASP A 73 12.63 26.82 12.55
CA ASP A 73 13.47 27.72 11.78
C ASP A 73 14.21 28.72 12.68
N GLN A 74 15.53 28.55 12.83
CA GLN A 74 16.46 29.65 13.11
C GLN A 74 16.57 30.50 11.85
N GLU A 75 15.49 31.16 11.46
CA GLU A 75 15.50 32.06 10.29
C GLU A 75 14.33 33.04 10.42
N LYS A 76 14.39 33.92 11.43
CA LYS A 76 13.70 35.23 11.48
C LYS A 76 14.00 35.95 12.79
N SER A 77 15.07 36.73 12.79
CA SER A 77 15.18 38.03 13.46
C SER A 77 16.65 38.44 13.42
N ASP A 78 17.01 39.36 12.53
CA ASP A 78 18.05 40.38 12.67
C ASP A 78 18.13 41.11 11.31
N ASP A 79 17.02 41.72 10.93
CA ASP A 79 16.91 42.68 9.80
C ASP A 79 15.77 43.62 10.21
N ASP A 80 16.03 44.43 11.25
CA ASP A 80 15.31 45.66 11.61
C ASP A 80 15.99 46.24 12.86
N GLU A 81 17.01 47.09 12.67
CA GLU A 81 17.35 48.22 13.56
C GLU A 81 18.40 49.10 12.85
N ASP A 82 17.90 49.99 11.99
CA ASP A 82 18.56 51.23 11.55
C ASP A 82 18.37 52.34 12.61
#